data_AF-A0A517P9C4-F1
#
_entry.id   AF-A0A517P9C4-F1
#
_cell.length_a   1.000
_cell.length_b   1.000
_cell.length_c   1.000
_cell.angle_alpha   90.00
_cell.angle_beta   90.00
_cell.angle_gamma   90.00
#
_symmetry.space_group_name_H-M   'P 1'
#
loop_
_entity.id
_entity.type
_entity.pdbx_description
1 polymer ?
#
loop_
_entity_poly.entity_id
_entity_poly.type
_entity_poly.pdbx_seq_one_letter_code
_entity_poly.pdbx_strand_id
1 'polypeptide(L)'
;MFAARLLFSLGLPLLIGCQPGDFRAETELNPDGSVTRTVQQKRLAGDADAWDEREDEVSLASARDWDRPLADVPPLPANRRARGEGGVRATGRFASADAMPHAVELPIASYSNIQKDAEVPPSRLERDVTVTDYGVLTAYEWEETLTAGTDPVRMERTRRFVLEESAPLVQAVLEQELGQGTDASALSEWVLTVGDDWTADLLAALLEAAARPGPLLNAPADRMREIARHYGLDAPDPRDDPKAAAAAGRAFARTLLAERVTVDGEPLAGAKLDRAMEVLMLNGSGPAGAAALWNGQLVVKYGSQQAGHDLAGVLTARFFGPNGLLGTGESFAYRHRTPGLLLETNGSILSAGDADGESAEVLFRFEIRDAWPFGRPMTARSVVLHPGRQREWFGEVLVGDRVAALQFLERMQYEHVRTEWLTAMEAGDAEAMRKIMK
;
A
#
# COMPACT_ATOMS: atom_id res chain seq x y z
N MET A 1 -12.32 5.33 16.75
CA MET A 1 -11.63 4.02 16.71
C MET A 1 -12.43 2.88 17.38
N PHE A 2 -13.22 3.11 18.44
CA PHE A 2 -13.96 2.04 19.15
C PHE A 2 -15.31 1.64 18.53
N ALA A 3 -16.12 2.57 18.00
CA ALA A 3 -17.33 2.23 17.23
C ALA A 3 -17.00 1.81 15.78
N ALA A 4 -15.92 2.38 15.21
CA ALA A 4 -15.26 1.82 14.04
C ALA A 4 -14.75 0.40 14.34
N ARG A 5 -14.20 0.11 15.53
CA ARG A 5 -13.96 -1.27 15.99
C ARG A 5 -15.25 -2.03 16.27
N LEU A 6 -16.40 -1.46 16.63
CA LEU A 6 -17.63 -2.27 16.68
C LEU A 6 -18.00 -2.73 15.26
N LEU A 7 -18.00 -1.83 14.27
CA LEU A 7 -18.26 -2.15 12.86
C LEU A 7 -17.13 -2.98 12.19
N PHE A 8 -15.86 -2.80 12.58
CA PHE A 8 -14.71 -3.58 12.09
C PHE A 8 -14.46 -4.88 12.87
N SER A 9 -14.70 -4.93 14.18
CA SER A 9 -14.59 -6.16 15.01
C SER A 9 -15.74 -7.11 14.75
N LEU A 10 -16.89 -6.62 14.28
CA LEU A 10 -17.99 -7.44 13.78
C LEU A 10 -17.66 -8.09 12.42
N GLY A 11 -16.58 -7.69 11.73
CA GLY A 11 -16.16 -8.26 10.44
C GLY A 11 -14.72 -8.81 10.37
N LEU A 12 -13.84 -8.56 11.36
CA LEU A 12 -12.39 -8.67 11.11
C LEU A 12 -11.48 -8.89 12.34
N PRO A 13 -11.70 -9.90 13.19
CA PRO A 13 -10.75 -10.26 14.26
C PRO A 13 -9.49 -11.01 13.78
N LEU A 14 -9.12 -10.98 12.49
CA LEU A 14 -8.03 -11.78 11.90
C LEU A 14 -6.75 -11.01 11.54
N LEU A 15 -6.48 -9.86 12.15
CA LEU A 15 -5.20 -9.16 12.01
C LEU A 15 -4.15 -9.79 12.95
N ILE A 16 -3.87 -11.08 12.75
CA ILE A 16 -2.79 -11.78 13.45
C ILE A 16 -1.49 -11.54 12.67
N GLY A 17 -0.53 -10.95 13.38
CA GLY A 17 0.70 -10.38 12.82
C GLY A 17 1.48 -11.31 11.92
N CYS A 18 1.70 -10.86 10.69
CA CYS A 18 2.81 -11.32 9.89
C CYS A 18 4.12 -10.90 10.56
N GLN A 19 5.19 -11.64 10.34
CA GLN A 19 6.51 -11.13 10.69
C GLN A 19 6.91 -10.06 9.65
N PRO A 20 7.36 -8.87 10.07
CA PRO A 20 7.85 -7.85 9.16
C PRO A 20 8.95 -8.46 8.27
N GLY A 21 8.78 -8.36 6.96
CA GLY A 21 9.82 -8.61 5.98
C GLY A 21 10.38 -7.28 5.50
N ASP A 22 11.70 -7.16 5.50
CA ASP A 22 12.37 -6.04 4.84
C ASP A 22 12.59 -6.41 3.36
N PHE A 23 12.12 -5.55 2.46
CA PHE A 23 12.45 -5.65 1.04
C PHE A 23 13.52 -4.63 0.70
N ARG A 24 14.55 -5.08 -0.02
CA ARG A 24 15.57 -4.19 -0.54
C ARG A 24 15.87 -4.48 -1.99
N ALA A 25 16.03 -3.43 -2.78
CA ALA A 25 16.51 -3.56 -4.14
C ALA A 25 17.44 -2.40 -4.52
N GLU A 26 18.38 -2.71 -5.39
CA GLU A 26 19.28 -1.76 -6.01
C GLU A 26 19.16 -1.91 -7.51
N THR A 27 18.99 -0.81 -8.22
CA THR A 27 18.76 -0.82 -9.66
C THR A 27 19.59 0.25 -10.31
N GLU A 28 20.23 -0.11 -11.40
CA GLU A 28 21.02 0.77 -12.23
C GLU A 28 20.45 0.75 -13.65
N LEU A 29 19.90 1.89 -14.07
CA LEU A 29 19.55 2.13 -15.46
C LEU A 29 20.81 2.56 -16.20
N ASN A 30 21.18 1.80 -17.22
CA ASN A 30 22.37 2.08 -18.03
C ASN A 30 22.02 3.06 -19.17
N PRO A 31 23.01 3.78 -19.72
CA PRO A 31 22.77 4.73 -20.81
C PRO A 31 22.13 4.13 -22.06
N ASP A 32 22.33 2.83 -22.30
CA ASP A 32 21.77 2.06 -23.41
C ASP A 32 20.33 1.57 -23.16
N GLY A 33 19.74 1.89 -22.00
CA GLY A 33 18.41 1.44 -21.58
C GLY A 33 18.39 0.05 -20.94
N SER A 34 19.52 -0.66 -20.88
CA SER A 34 19.63 -1.92 -20.13
C SER A 34 19.59 -1.65 -18.62
N VAL A 35 19.17 -2.64 -17.84
CA VAL A 35 19.02 -2.50 -16.38
C VAL A 35 19.80 -3.57 -15.66
N THR A 36 20.60 -3.18 -14.67
CA THR A 36 21.19 -4.10 -13.70
C THR A 36 20.38 -3.99 -12.41
N ARG A 37 19.95 -5.12 -11.85
CA ARG A 37 19.19 -5.13 -10.59
C ARG A 37 19.71 -6.20 -9.64
N THR A 38 19.83 -5.80 -8.38
CA THR A 38 20.05 -6.70 -7.25
C THR A 38 18.89 -6.56 -6.28
N VAL A 39 18.36 -7.67 -5.80
CA VAL A 39 17.27 -7.70 -4.82
C VAL A 39 17.66 -8.54 -3.61
N GLN A 40 17.09 -8.21 -2.46
CA GLN A 40 17.13 -9.00 -1.24
C GLN A 40 15.72 -9.02 -0.65
N GLN A 41 15.09 -10.19 -0.68
CA GLN A 41 13.67 -10.34 -0.35
C GLN A 41 13.37 -11.71 0.25
N LYS A 42 12.15 -11.91 0.79
CA LYS A 42 11.66 -13.25 1.13
C LYS A 42 11.59 -14.11 -0.14
N ARG A 43 11.84 -15.42 -0.01
CA ARG A 43 11.79 -16.34 -1.15
C ARG A 43 10.38 -16.36 -1.75
N LEU A 44 10.26 -15.96 -3.02
CA LEU A 44 9.04 -16.09 -3.81
C LEU A 44 9.02 -17.46 -4.52
N ALA A 45 7.82 -17.94 -4.87
CA ALA A 45 7.64 -19.14 -5.67
C ALA A 45 7.73 -18.77 -7.16
N GLY A 46 8.58 -19.46 -7.93
CA GLY A 46 8.84 -19.15 -9.33
C GLY A 46 9.98 -18.14 -9.51
N ASP A 47 10.56 -18.11 -10.71
CA ASP A 47 11.57 -17.14 -11.17
C ASP A 47 13.01 -17.32 -10.67
N ALA A 48 13.44 -18.55 -10.37
CA ALA A 48 14.87 -18.80 -10.12
C ALA A 48 15.75 -18.58 -11.36
N ASP A 49 15.21 -18.90 -12.54
CA ASP A 49 15.99 -18.99 -13.78
C ASP A 49 16.15 -17.63 -14.51
N ALA A 50 15.47 -16.58 -14.04
CA ALA A 50 15.52 -15.25 -14.64
C ALA A 50 16.69 -14.40 -14.14
N TRP A 51 17.44 -14.86 -13.13
CA TRP A 51 18.54 -14.13 -12.51
C TRP A 51 19.89 -14.74 -12.89
N ASP A 52 20.88 -13.88 -13.18
CA ASP A 52 22.24 -14.32 -13.51
C ASP A 52 22.93 -14.96 -12.30
N GLU A 53 22.72 -14.36 -11.11
CA GLU A 53 23.29 -14.80 -9.85
C GLU A 53 22.21 -14.89 -8.78
N ARG A 54 22.27 -15.94 -7.94
CA ARG A 54 21.32 -16.16 -6.86
C ARG A 54 21.98 -16.81 -5.66
N GLU A 55 21.75 -16.19 -4.50
CA GLU A 55 22.11 -16.69 -3.18
C GLU A 55 20.84 -16.96 -2.38
N ASP A 56 20.69 -18.18 -1.91
CA ASP A 56 19.57 -18.62 -1.08
C ASP A 56 19.93 -18.59 0.41
N GLU A 57 18.90 -18.56 1.27
CA GLU A 57 19.06 -18.58 2.74
C GLU A 57 19.81 -17.36 3.30
N VAL A 58 19.56 -16.19 2.72
CA VAL A 58 20.12 -14.92 3.17
C VAL A 58 19.21 -14.30 4.23
N SER A 59 19.77 -13.81 5.33
CA SER A 59 19.07 -13.01 6.32
C SER A 59 18.67 -11.67 5.71
N LEU A 60 17.45 -11.21 5.93
CA LEU A 60 17.02 -9.89 5.47
C LEU A 60 17.85 -8.81 6.19
N ALA A 61 18.39 -7.86 5.43
CA ALA A 61 19.23 -6.79 5.95
C ALA A 61 18.44 -5.92 6.93
N SER A 62 19.02 -5.62 8.09
CA SER A 62 18.36 -4.76 9.07
C SER A 62 18.16 -3.34 8.54
N ALA A 63 17.12 -2.65 9.03
CA ALA A 63 16.88 -1.23 8.77
C ALA A 63 18.10 -0.30 8.96
N ARG A 64 19.10 -0.72 9.75
CA ARG A 64 20.33 0.07 10.01
C ARG A 64 21.30 0.12 8.83
N ASP A 65 21.20 -0.81 7.87
CA ASP A 65 22.14 -0.93 6.74
C ASP A 65 21.54 -0.42 5.42
N TRP A 66 20.40 0.25 5.47
CA TRP A 66 19.62 0.63 4.29
C TRP A 66 20.26 1.75 3.45
N ASP A 67 21.19 2.54 4.00
CA ASP A 67 21.93 3.57 3.26
C ASP A 67 23.18 3.02 2.55
N ARG A 68 23.56 1.76 2.81
CA ARG A 68 24.75 1.14 2.19
C ARG A 68 24.36 0.53 0.85
N PRO A 69 25.30 0.24 -0.07
CA PRO A 69 25.10 -0.65 -1.22
C PRO A 69 24.87 -2.12 -0.79
N LEU A 70 24.17 -2.94 -1.60
CA LEU A 70 23.78 -4.32 -1.25
C LEU A 70 25.00 -5.22 -1.32
N ALA A 71 25.89 -4.94 -2.26
CA ALA A 71 27.21 -5.55 -2.36
C ALA A 71 28.01 -5.41 -1.05
N ASP A 72 27.82 -4.33 -0.31
CA ASP A 72 28.56 -4.05 0.94
C ASP A 72 27.89 -4.64 2.19
N VAL A 73 26.67 -5.16 2.05
CA VAL A 73 25.96 -5.85 3.12
C VAL A 73 26.16 -7.35 2.94
N PRO A 74 26.97 -8.01 3.78
CA PRO A 74 27.22 -9.43 3.63
C PRO A 74 25.92 -10.21 3.79
N PRO A 75 25.68 -11.24 2.95
CA PRO A 75 24.57 -12.15 3.15
C PRO A 75 24.80 -12.90 4.47
N LEU A 76 24.07 -12.55 5.52
CA LEU A 76 24.14 -13.30 6.77
C LEU A 76 23.39 -14.62 6.56
N PRO A 77 23.92 -15.77 7.03
CA PRO A 77 23.20 -17.04 6.90
C PRO A 77 21.87 -16.97 7.67
N ALA A 78 20.80 -17.46 7.06
CA ALA A 78 19.49 -17.54 7.70
C ALA A 78 19.62 -18.26 9.05
N ASN A 79 19.03 -17.67 10.09
CA ASN A 79 19.09 -18.23 11.43
C ASN A 79 18.30 -19.55 11.42
N ARG A 80 18.98 -20.70 11.46
CA ARG A 80 18.35 -22.04 11.36
C ARG A 80 17.26 -22.33 12.40
N ARG A 81 17.16 -21.52 13.47
CA ARG A 81 16.06 -21.61 14.46
C ARG A 81 14.75 -21.01 13.97
N ALA A 82 14.79 -20.11 12.99
CA ALA A 82 13.64 -19.61 12.27
C ALA A 82 13.32 -20.58 11.11
N ARG A 83 12.49 -21.59 11.40
CA ARG A 83 12.08 -22.59 10.39
C ARG A 83 11.39 -21.88 9.21
N GLY A 84 12.06 -21.81 8.06
CA GLY A 84 11.45 -21.40 6.79
C GLY A 84 11.60 -19.93 6.38
N GLU A 85 12.34 -19.11 7.14
CA GLU A 85 12.46 -17.65 6.93
C GLU A 85 13.72 -17.23 6.15
N GLY A 86 14.26 -18.10 5.30
CA GLY A 86 15.40 -17.75 4.44
C GLY A 86 14.97 -16.77 3.34
N GLY A 87 15.65 -15.62 3.26
CA GLY A 87 15.54 -14.72 2.11
C GLY A 87 16.35 -15.22 0.92
N VAL A 88 16.22 -14.52 -0.19
CA VAL A 88 17.00 -14.69 -1.41
C VAL A 88 17.66 -13.36 -1.72
N ARG A 89 18.94 -13.39 -2.07
CA ARG A 89 19.59 -12.31 -2.82
C ARG A 89 19.77 -12.76 -4.25
N ALA A 90 19.37 -11.93 -5.21
CA ALA A 90 19.53 -12.25 -6.62
C ALA A 90 19.97 -11.01 -7.40
N THR A 91 20.82 -11.22 -8.40
CA THR A 91 21.34 -10.18 -9.29
C THR A 91 21.16 -10.61 -10.73
N GLY A 92 20.78 -9.68 -11.60
CA GLY A 92 20.65 -9.92 -13.03
C GLY A 92 20.84 -8.66 -13.84
N ARG A 93 21.24 -8.83 -15.10
CA ARG A 93 21.28 -7.79 -16.12
C ARG A 93 20.24 -8.08 -17.20
N PHE A 94 19.44 -7.07 -17.50
CA PHE A 94 18.27 -7.18 -18.35
C PHE A 94 18.37 -6.19 -19.50
N ALA A 95 17.90 -6.58 -20.69
CA ALA A 95 17.97 -5.75 -21.88
C ALA A 95 17.13 -4.46 -21.77
N SER A 96 16.08 -4.47 -20.94
CA SER A 96 15.21 -3.35 -20.64
C SER A 96 14.53 -3.54 -19.28
N ALA A 97 13.81 -2.52 -18.80
CA ALA A 97 13.02 -2.62 -17.58
C ALA A 97 11.89 -3.67 -17.67
N ASP A 98 11.26 -3.80 -18.83
CA ASP A 98 10.21 -4.79 -19.10
C ASP A 98 10.71 -6.24 -19.11
N ALA A 99 11.99 -6.43 -19.43
CA ALA A 99 12.63 -7.75 -19.42
C ALA A 99 12.98 -8.22 -18.00
N MET A 100 12.89 -7.34 -16.99
CA MET A 100 13.14 -7.72 -15.60
C MET A 100 12.00 -8.56 -15.02
N PRO A 101 12.27 -9.63 -14.27
CA PRO A 101 11.24 -10.36 -13.56
C PRO A 101 10.53 -9.47 -12.53
N HIS A 102 9.33 -9.86 -12.13
CA HIS A 102 8.65 -9.21 -11.02
C HIS A 102 9.37 -9.55 -9.70
N ALA A 103 10.31 -8.71 -9.29
CA ALA A 103 10.77 -8.70 -7.90
C ALA A 103 9.67 -8.11 -7.02
N VAL A 104 9.21 -8.87 -6.01
CA VAL A 104 8.02 -8.63 -5.18
C VAL A 104 6.70 -8.93 -5.88
N GLU A 105 6.15 -10.09 -5.52
CA GLU A 105 4.72 -10.35 -5.57
C GLU A 105 4.31 -10.70 -4.13
N LEU A 106 3.42 -9.91 -3.55
CA LEU A 106 2.82 -10.20 -2.24
C LEU A 106 1.44 -10.79 -2.51
N PRO A 107 1.33 -12.10 -2.79
CA PRO A 107 0.04 -12.71 -3.00
C PRO A 107 -0.70 -12.78 -1.67
N ILE A 108 -2.01 -12.65 -1.75
CA ILE A 108 -2.91 -12.72 -0.59
C ILE A 108 -2.84 -14.09 0.08
N ALA A 109 -2.56 -15.12 -0.71
CA ALA A 109 -2.33 -16.49 -0.23
C ALA A 109 -1.13 -16.61 0.72
N SER A 110 -0.21 -15.64 0.76
CA SER A 110 0.86 -15.60 1.78
C SER A 110 0.33 -15.36 3.19
N TYR A 111 -0.93 -14.94 3.33
CA TYR A 111 -1.49 -14.44 4.59
C TYR A 111 -2.69 -15.25 5.10
N SER A 112 -3.20 -16.19 4.30
CA SER A 112 -4.29 -17.09 4.68
C SER A 112 -4.47 -18.19 3.62
N ASN A 113 -5.17 -19.27 3.95
CA ASN A 113 -5.56 -20.33 2.99
C ASN A 113 -6.59 -19.84 1.94
N ILE A 114 -6.69 -18.53 1.71
CA ILE A 114 -7.56 -17.92 0.71
C ILE A 114 -7.24 -18.55 -0.64
N GLN A 115 -8.29 -19.08 -1.27
CA GLN A 115 -8.21 -19.65 -2.60
C GLN A 115 -7.58 -18.64 -3.57
N LYS A 116 -6.72 -19.14 -4.47
CA LYS A 116 -6.03 -18.36 -5.52
C LYS A 116 -6.98 -17.53 -6.40
N ASP A 117 -8.28 -17.79 -6.35
CA ASP A 117 -9.31 -17.22 -7.23
C ASP A 117 -10.07 -16.02 -6.65
N ALA A 118 -9.63 -15.43 -5.53
CA ALA A 118 -10.35 -14.34 -4.85
C ALA A 118 -10.50 -13.01 -5.64
N GLU A 119 -10.02 -12.95 -6.89
CA GLU A 119 -9.97 -11.77 -7.77
C GLU A 119 -9.32 -10.52 -7.17
N VAL A 120 -8.56 -10.65 -6.08
CA VAL A 120 -7.87 -9.49 -5.50
C VAL A 120 -6.46 -9.43 -6.07
N PRO A 121 -6.09 -8.35 -6.77
CA PRO A 121 -4.77 -8.24 -7.37
C PRO A 121 -3.66 -8.33 -6.32
N PRO A 122 -2.54 -9.01 -6.62
CA PRO A 122 -1.38 -8.96 -5.74
C PRO A 122 -0.82 -7.53 -5.68
N SER A 123 -0.16 -7.21 -4.57
CA SER A 123 0.72 -6.04 -4.52
C SER A 123 2.03 -6.42 -5.20
N ARG A 124 2.44 -5.64 -6.19
CA ARG A 124 3.63 -5.89 -7.00
C ARG A 124 4.29 -4.58 -7.41
N LEU A 125 5.57 -4.65 -7.76
CA LEU A 125 6.27 -3.52 -8.37
C LEU A 125 6.01 -3.50 -9.88
N GLU A 126 5.27 -2.49 -10.33
CA GLU A 126 5.06 -2.16 -11.74
C GLU A 126 6.04 -1.07 -12.15
N ARG A 127 6.56 -1.16 -13.37
CA ARG A 127 7.67 -0.32 -13.83
C ARG A 127 7.29 0.32 -15.14
N ASP A 128 7.71 1.57 -15.30
CA ASP A 128 7.68 2.29 -16.56
C ASP A 128 9.01 3.02 -16.71
N VAL A 129 9.63 2.89 -17.88
CA VAL A 129 10.89 3.53 -18.19
C VAL A 129 10.82 4.12 -19.58
N THR A 130 11.02 5.43 -19.65
CA THR A 130 11.12 6.15 -20.92
C THR A 130 12.52 6.71 -21.08
N VAL A 131 13.15 6.40 -22.22
CA VAL A 131 14.43 6.99 -22.63
C VAL A 131 14.21 7.75 -23.93
N THR A 132 14.51 9.04 -23.93
CA THR A 132 14.31 9.91 -25.10
C THR A 132 15.59 10.67 -25.44
N ASP A 133 16.19 10.39 -26.59
CA ASP A 133 17.30 11.19 -27.14
C ASP A 133 16.73 12.40 -27.90
N TYR A 134 16.98 13.61 -27.37
CA TYR A 134 16.62 14.87 -27.99
C TYR A 134 17.77 15.46 -28.82
N GLY A 135 18.84 14.70 -29.07
CA GLY A 135 20.04 15.16 -29.74
C GLY A 135 20.95 15.90 -28.76
N VAL A 136 20.47 16.99 -28.18
CA VAL A 136 21.25 17.87 -27.28
C VAL A 136 21.43 17.32 -25.87
N LEU A 137 20.53 16.43 -25.48
CA LEU A 137 20.54 15.64 -24.25
C LEU A 137 19.75 14.36 -24.46
N THR A 138 20.02 13.35 -23.65
CA THR A 138 19.15 12.17 -23.48
C THR A 138 18.45 12.26 -22.14
N ALA A 139 17.12 12.16 -22.12
CA ALA A 139 16.33 12.12 -20.91
C ALA A 139 15.99 10.68 -20.53
N TYR A 140 16.13 10.39 -19.23
CA TYR A 140 15.79 9.13 -18.61
C TYR A 140 14.70 9.39 -17.57
N GLU A 141 13.56 8.74 -17.75
CA GLU A 141 12.41 8.81 -16.85
C GLU A 141 12.17 7.41 -16.31
N TRP A 142 12.33 7.26 -15.00
CA TRP A 142 12.07 6.03 -14.27
C TRP A 142 10.87 6.22 -13.36
N GLU A 143 9.90 5.33 -13.47
CA GLU A 143 8.83 5.14 -12.50
C GLU A 143 8.75 3.67 -12.10
N GLU A 144 8.81 3.40 -10.80
CA GLU A 144 8.44 2.09 -10.27
C GLU A 144 7.41 2.28 -9.16
N THR A 145 6.25 1.64 -9.31
CA THR A 145 5.12 1.81 -8.40
C THR A 145 4.83 0.50 -7.69
N LEU A 146 4.92 0.51 -6.36
CA LEU A 146 4.37 -0.58 -5.58
C LEU A 146 2.85 -0.47 -5.58
N THR A 147 2.16 -1.37 -6.26
CA THR A 147 0.70 -1.36 -6.35
C THR A 147 0.08 -1.74 -5.01
N ALA A 148 -1.04 -1.12 -4.65
CA ALA A 148 -1.73 -1.41 -3.39
C ALA A 148 -2.55 -2.71 -3.40
N GLY A 149 -2.81 -3.28 -4.59
CA GLY A 149 -3.75 -4.38 -4.78
C GLY A 149 -5.22 -4.00 -4.48
N THR A 150 -5.51 -2.71 -4.27
CA THR A 150 -6.83 -2.20 -3.92
C THR A 150 -7.39 -1.23 -4.95
N ASP A 151 -8.71 -1.17 -5.03
CA ASP A 151 -9.47 -0.25 -5.87
C ASP A 151 -10.54 0.43 -5.01
N PRO A 152 -10.54 1.78 -4.89
CA PRO A 152 -11.55 2.52 -4.12
C PRO A 152 -13.00 2.16 -4.47
N VAL A 153 -13.29 1.90 -5.75
CA VAL A 153 -14.64 1.50 -6.19
C VAL A 153 -15.01 0.12 -5.61
N ARG A 154 -14.04 -0.80 -5.60
CA ARG A 154 -14.21 -2.12 -4.99
C ARG A 154 -14.27 -2.05 -3.47
N MET A 155 -13.55 -1.13 -2.82
CA MET A 155 -13.65 -0.90 -1.37
C MET A 155 -15.08 -0.52 -0.98
N GLU A 156 -15.71 0.40 -1.72
CA GLU A 156 -17.07 0.84 -1.45
C GLU A 156 -18.10 -0.30 -1.59
N ARG A 157 -17.97 -1.13 -2.62
CA ARG A 157 -18.82 -2.33 -2.77
C ARG A 157 -18.57 -3.34 -1.65
N THR A 158 -17.31 -3.54 -1.27
CA THR A 158 -16.91 -4.47 -0.21
C THR A 158 -17.44 -4.01 1.15
N ARG A 159 -17.41 -2.71 1.42
CA ARG A 159 -17.95 -2.07 2.63
C ARG A 159 -19.40 -2.49 2.87
N ARG A 160 -20.25 -2.24 1.88
CA ARG A 160 -21.68 -2.58 1.96
C ARG A 160 -21.90 -4.08 2.12
N PHE A 161 -21.19 -4.90 1.34
CA PHE A 161 -21.28 -6.36 1.46
C PHE A 161 -20.90 -6.86 2.86
N VAL A 162 -19.85 -6.31 3.48
CA VAL A 162 -19.45 -6.65 4.86
C VAL A 162 -20.58 -6.35 5.85
N LEU A 163 -21.29 -5.22 5.70
CA LEU A 163 -22.41 -4.87 6.57
C LEU A 163 -23.62 -5.80 6.36
N GLU A 164 -23.98 -6.06 5.10
CA GLU A 164 -25.04 -7.00 4.71
C GLU A 164 -24.77 -8.42 5.22
N GLU A 165 -23.50 -8.85 5.23
CA GLU A 165 -23.12 -10.17 5.71
C GLU A 165 -23.02 -10.27 7.23
N SER A 166 -22.59 -9.21 7.90
CA SER A 166 -22.35 -9.20 9.35
C SER A 166 -23.63 -8.97 10.16
N ALA A 167 -24.59 -8.16 9.68
CA ALA A 167 -25.81 -7.87 10.42
C ALA A 167 -26.63 -9.15 10.77
N PRO A 168 -26.86 -10.10 9.84
CA PRO A 168 -27.53 -11.35 10.17
C PRO A 168 -26.73 -12.23 11.13
N LEU A 169 -25.39 -12.22 11.04
CA LEU A 169 -24.52 -12.98 11.96
C LEU A 169 -24.60 -12.42 13.38
N VAL A 170 -24.60 -11.09 13.53
CA VAL A 170 -24.78 -10.42 14.83
C VAL A 170 -26.11 -10.81 15.45
N GLN A 171 -27.19 -10.76 14.68
CA GLN A 171 -28.51 -11.17 15.15
C GLN A 171 -28.50 -12.64 15.62
N ALA A 172 -27.93 -13.55 14.83
CA ALA A 172 -27.86 -14.96 15.20
C ALA A 172 -27.00 -15.22 16.44
N VAL A 173 -25.87 -14.51 16.61
CA VAL A 173 -25.05 -14.57 17.84
C VAL A 173 -25.84 -14.08 19.05
N LEU A 174 -26.57 -12.97 18.92
CA LEU A 174 -27.39 -12.43 20.00
C LEU A 174 -28.55 -13.37 20.36
N GLU A 175 -29.26 -13.93 19.38
CA GLU A 175 -30.35 -14.88 19.60
C GLU A 175 -29.86 -16.16 20.29
N GLN A 176 -28.71 -16.69 19.86
CA GLN A 176 -28.11 -17.87 20.49
C GLN A 176 -27.69 -17.60 21.94
N GLU A 177 -27.17 -16.41 22.23
CA GLU A 177 -26.68 -16.07 23.58
C GLU A 177 -27.81 -15.63 24.53
N LEU A 178 -28.77 -14.86 24.04
CA LEU A 178 -29.80 -14.22 24.86
C LEU A 178 -31.16 -14.95 24.84
N GLY A 179 -31.37 -15.85 23.87
CA GLY A 179 -32.55 -16.70 23.72
C GLY A 179 -33.44 -16.35 22.52
N GLN A 180 -34.37 -17.25 22.17
CA GLN A 180 -35.25 -17.14 20.98
C GLN A 180 -36.20 -15.94 20.98
N GLY A 181 -36.42 -15.29 22.12
CA GLY A 181 -37.19 -14.05 22.21
C GLY A 181 -36.41 -12.80 21.82
N THR A 182 -35.15 -12.95 21.39
CA THR A 182 -34.27 -11.82 21.03
C THR A 182 -34.62 -11.29 19.65
N ASP A 183 -34.96 -10.01 19.57
CA ASP A 183 -35.13 -9.28 18.32
C ASP A 183 -34.06 -8.19 18.19
N ALA A 184 -33.18 -8.35 17.19
CA ALA A 184 -32.14 -7.40 16.83
C ALA A 184 -32.38 -6.76 15.45
N SER A 185 -33.60 -6.85 14.90
CA SER A 185 -33.92 -6.33 13.55
C SER A 185 -33.68 -4.82 13.45
N ALA A 186 -34.01 -4.06 14.50
CA ALA A 186 -33.76 -2.63 14.54
C ALA A 186 -32.25 -2.30 14.59
N LEU A 187 -31.43 -3.17 15.21
CA LEU A 187 -29.97 -3.03 15.19
C LEU A 187 -29.44 -3.30 13.77
N SER A 188 -29.92 -4.37 13.13
CA SER A 188 -29.57 -4.70 11.74
C SER A 188 -29.94 -3.57 10.77
N GLU A 189 -31.15 -3.00 10.89
CA GLU A 189 -31.59 -1.85 10.09
C GLU A 189 -30.67 -0.64 10.32
N TRP A 190 -30.33 -0.35 11.58
CA TRP A 190 -29.40 0.75 11.89
C TRP A 190 -28.01 0.52 11.27
N VAL A 191 -27.48 -0.70 11.32
CA VAL A 191 -26.18 -1.05 10.71
C VAL A 191 -26.21 -0.84 9.20
N LEU A 192 -27.30 -1.24 8.53
CA LEU A 192 -27.44 -1.16 7.07
C LEU A 192 -27.85 0.24 6.55
N THR A 193 -28.20 1.16 7.44
CA THR A 193 -28.56 2.55 7.10
C THR A 193 -27.53 3.52 7.65
N VAL A 194 -27.66 3.89 8.92
CA VAL A 194 -26.77 4.84 9.60
C VAL A 194 -25.34 4.31 9.68
N GLY A 195 -25.15 3.01 9.90
CA GLY A 195 -23.83 2.38 9.88
C GLY A 195 -23.19 2.38 8.49
N ASP A 196 -23.98 2.25 7.43
CA ASP A 196 -23.53 2.32 6.04
C ASP A 196 -22.98 3.73 5.75
N ASP A 197 -23.77 4.77 6.02
CA ASP A 197 -23.37 6.17 5.84
C ASP A 197 -22.12 6.50 6.67
N TRP A 198 -22.09 6.06 7.94
CA TRP A 198 -20.94 6.30 8.81
C TRP A 198 -19.65 5.64 8.28
N THR A 199 -19.72 4.39 7.84
CA THR A 199 -18.53 3.72 7.28
C THR A 199 -18.10 4.33 5.96
N ALA A 200 -19.03 4.82 5.14
CA ALA A 200 -18.72 5.53 3.90
C ALA A 200 -17.98 6.84 4.19
N ASP A 201 -18.45 7.64 5.14
CA ASP A 201 -17.77 8.88 5.57
C ASP A 201 -16.36 8.61 6.12
N LEU A 202 -16.20 7.55 6.92
CA LEU A 202 -14.89 7.15 7.44
C LEU A 202 -13.94 6.70 6.33
N LEU A 203 -14.44 5.93 5.35
CA LEU A 203 -13.65 5.52 4.19
C LEU A 203 -13.25 6.74 3.36
N ALA A 204 -14.17 7.65 3.07
CA ALA A 204 -13.87 8.89 2.34
C ALA A 204 -12.79 9.72 3.03
N ALA A 205 -12.87 9.88 4.36
CA ALA A 205 -11.83 10.59 5.12
C ALA A 205 -10.47 9.89 5.09
N LEU A 206 -10.44 8.56 5.08
CA LEU A 206 -9.22 7.78 4.94
C LEU A 206 -8.61 7.92 3.54
N LEU A 207 -9.41 7.83 2.49
CA LEU A 207 -8.98 8.01 1.11
C LEU A 207 -8.45 9.43 0.86
N GLU A 208 -9.13 10.45 1.39
CA GLU A 208 -8.69 11.84 1.34
C GLU A 208 -7.33 12.03 2.03
N ALA A 209 -7.15 11.43 3.22
CA ALA A 209 -5.88 11.48 3.92
C ALA A 209 -4.77 10.75 3.16
N ALA A 210 -5.07 9.60 2.55
CA ALA A 210 -4.12 8.83 1.78
C ALA A 210 -3.70 9.50 0.46
N ALA A 211 -4.55 10.36 -0.11
CA ALA A 211 -4.22 11.13 -1.30
C ALA A 211 -3.26 12.31 -1.01
N ARG A 212 -3.01 12.63 0.26
CA ARG A 212 -2.11 13.74 0.66
C ARG A 212 -0.69 13.23 0.91
N PRO A 213 0.33 14.03 0.58
CA PRO A 213 1.70 13.71 0.98
C PRO A 213 1.83 13.67 2.51
N GLY A 214 2.37 12.56 3.04
CA GLY A 214 2.70 12.42 4.46
C GLY A 214 2.14 11.16 5.11
N PRO A 215 2.42 10.94 6.41
CA PRO A 215 2.01 9.73 7.11
C PRO A 215 0.49 9.72 7.37
N LEU A 216 -0.16 8.67 6.89
CA LEU A 216 -1.61 8.47 6.95
C LEU A 216 -2.20 8.53 8.37
N LEU A 217 -1.44 8.10 9.39
CA LEU A 217 -1.90 8.06 10.79
C LEU A 217 -2.02 9.43 11.47
N ASN A 218 -1.41 10.48 10.90
CA ASN A 218 -1.42 11.81 11.51
C ASN A 218 -2.48 12.75 10.89
N ALA A 219 -2.97 12.47 9.68
CA ALA A 219 -3.74 13.43 8.89
C ALA A 219 -5.27 13.45 9.10
N PRO A 220 -5.98 12.35 9.43
CA PRO A 220 -7.46 12.39 9.53
C PRO A 220 -8.04 12.40 10.94
N ALA A 221 -7.24 12.49 12.02
CA ALA A 221 -7.75 12.30 13.38
C ALA A 221 -8.90 13.27 13.74
N ASP A 222 -8.78 14.54 13.35
CA ASP A 222 -9.81 15.56 13.61
C ASP A 222 -11.07 15.31 12.79
N ARG A 223 -10.91 14.98 11.50
CA ARG A 223 -12.01 14.67 10.60
C ARG A 223 -12.76 13.41 11.04
N MET A 224 -12.04 12.36 11.43
CA MET A 224 -12.65 11.14 11.98
C MET A 224 -13.42 11.39 13.27
N ARG A 225 -12.96 12.31 14.12
CA ARG A 225 -13.69 12.72 15.33
C ARG A 225 -14.95 13.50 14.99
N GLU A 226 -14.87 14.43 14.03
CA GLU A 226 -16.04 15.15 13.54
C GLU A 226 -17.11 14.20 12.99
N ILE A 227 -16.71 13.25 12.14
CA ILE A 227 -17.58 12.19 11.64
C ILE A 227 -18.17 11.39 12.81
N ALA A 228 -17.35 10.93 13.76
CA ALA A 228 -17.85 10.19 14.92
C ALA A 228 -18.91 10.97 15.72
N ARG A 229 -18.68 12.27 15.96
CA ARG A 229 -19.67 13.13 16.65
C ARG A 229 -20.95 13.32 15.85
N HIS A 230 -20.86 13.44 14.52
CA HIS A 230 -22.02 13.52 13.65
C HIS A 230 -22.97 12.34 13.85
N TYR A 231 -22.42 11.13 14.05
CA TYR A 231 -23.16 9.90 14.32
C TYR A 231 -23.39 9.62 15.83
N GLY A 232 -23.17 10.61 16.71
CA GLY A 232 -23.49 10.52 18.14
C GLY A 232 -22.41 9.91 19.04
N LEU A 233 -21.21 9.61 18.52
CA LEU A 233 -20.05 9.22 19.32
C LEU A 233 -19.19 10.45 19.66
N ASP A 234 -19.42 11.02 20.84
CA ASP A 234 -18.53 12.05 21.39
C ASP A 234 -17.42 11.41 22.24
N ALA A 235 -16.21 11.38 21.70
CA ALA A 235 -15.04 10.80 22.34
C ALA A 235 -13.87 11.80 22.35
N PRO A 236 -13.07 11.84 23.43
CA PRO A 236 -11.83 12.61 23.45
C PRO A 236 -10.84 12.07 22.42
N ASP A 237 -9.80 12.85 22.13
CA ASP A 237 -8.72 12.38 21.27
C ASP A 237 -8.06 11.14 21.89
N PRO A 238 -7.99 10.00 21.18
CA PRO A 238 -7.33 8.80 21.71
C PRO A 238 -5.82 8.99 21.91
N ARG A 239 -5.21 10.03 21.33
CA ARG A 239 -3.80 10.40 21.58
C ARG A 239 -3.63 11.09 22.93
N ASP A 240 -4.65 11.82 23.37
CA ASP A 240 -4.65 12.54 24.65
C ASP A 240 -5.12 11.61 25.79
N ASP A 241 -6.23 10.89 25.59
CA ASP A 241 -6.78 9.95 26.56
C ASP A 241 -7.36 8.69 25.87
N PRO A 242 -6.54 7.66 25.60
CA PRO A 242 -6.98 6.43 24.96
C PRO A 242 -8.00 5.65 25.82
N LYS A 243 -7.95 5.79 27.15
CA LYS A 243 -8.88 5.08 28.06
C LYS A 243 -10.26 5.71 28.01
N ALA A 244 -10.34 7.04 28.08
CA ALA A 244 -11.61 7.76 27.96
C ALA A 244 -12.23 7.62 26.56
N ALA A 245 -11.42 7.65 25.50
CA ALA A 245 -11.90 7.39 24.14
C ALA A 245 -12.49 5.97 24.00
N ALA A 246 -11.85 4.96 24.61
CA ALA A 246 -12.39 3.61 24.66
C ALA A 246 -13.66 3.51 25.52
N ALA A 247 -13.74 4.23 26.63
CA ALA A 247 -14.94 4.27 27.47
C ALA A 247 -16.14 4.91 26.75
N ALA A 248 -15.93 6.03 26.05
CA ALA A 248 -16.96 6.69 25.24
C ALA A 248 -17.51 5.76 24.16
N GLY A 249 -16.64 5.03 23.47
CA GLY A 249 -17.06 4.03 22.50
C GLY A 249 -17.89 2.89 23.11
N ARG A 250 -17.51 2.41 24.31
CA ARG A 250 -18.29 1.41 25.04
C ARG A 250 -19.66 1.93 25.44
N ALA A 251 -19.74 3.15 25.92
CA ALA A 251 -21.00 3.78 26.28
C ALA A 251 -21.92 3.92 25.06
N PHE A 252 -21.39 4.39 23.93
CA PHE A 252 -22.13 4.50 22.69
C PHE A 252 -22.67 3.14 22.19
N ALA A 253 -21.83 2.10 22.14
CA ALA A 253 -22.26 0.76 21.77
C ALA A 253 -23.33 0.19 22.72
N ARG A 254 -23.18 0.45 24.03
CA ARG A 254 -24.16 0.05 25.04
C ARG A 254 -25.51 0.73 24.80
N THR A 255 -25.52 2.03 24.51
CA THR A 255 -26.74 2.77 24.18
C THR A 255 -27.40 2.20 22.92
N LEU A 256 -26.64 1.94 21.86
CA LEU A 256 -27.17 1.35 20.63
C LEU A 256 -27.87 0.01 20.89
N LEU A 257 -27.22 -0.90 21.63
CA LEU A 257 -27.79 -2.20 21.96
C LEU A 257 -29.03 -2.09 22.86
N ALA A 258 -29.00 -1.22 23.87
CA ALA A 258 -30.14 -1.01 24.76
C ALA A 258 -31.38 -0.48 24.03
N GLU A 259 -31.18 0.37 23.02
CA GLU A 259 -32.26 0.98 22.24
C GLU A 259 -32.79 0.10 21.10
N ARG A 260 -31.95 -0.79 20.54
CA ARG A 260 -32.22 -1.49 19.27
C ARG A 260 -32.29 -3.01 19.36
N VAL A 261 -32.03 -3.56 20.54
CA VAL A 261 -32.19 -4.99 20.80
C VAL A 261 -33.26 -5.16 21.87
N THR A 262 -34.22 -6.04 21.62
CA THR A 262 -35.22 -6.44 22.61
C THR A 262 -35.10 -7.93 22.92
N VAL A 263 -35.50 -8.34 24.12
CA VAL A 263 -35.64 -9.75 24.50
C VAL A 263 -37.01 -9.93 25.13
N ASP A 264 -37.82 -10.77 24.52
CA ASP A 264 -39.22 -10.99 24.90
C ASP A 264 -40.07 -9.70 24.84
N GLY A 265 -39.73 -8.81 23.88
CA GLY A 265 -40.41 -7.52 23.67
C GLY A 265 -39.92 -6.37 24.56
N GLU A 266 -39.03 -6.63 25.51
CA GLU A 266 -38.47 -5.62 26.41
C GLU A 266 -37.09 -5.14 25.95
N PRO A 267 -36.76 -3.84 26.07
CA PRO A 267 -35.42 -3.33 25.74
C PRO A 267 -34.30 -4.04 26.52
N LEU A 268 -33.17 -4.23 25.86
CA LEU A 268 -32.03 -4.92 26.44
C LEU A 268 -31.42 -4.11 27.61
N ALA A 269 -31.41 -4.69 28.81
CA ALA A 269 -30.93 -4.02 30.02
C ALA A 269 -30.16 -4.95 30.97
N GLY A 270 -29.47 -4.35 31.96
CA GLY A 270 -28.78 -5.04 33.05
C GLY A 270 -27.79 -6.12 32.56
N ALA A 271 -27.85 -7.29 33.19
CA ALA A 271 -26.94 -8.40 32.89
C ALA A 271 -27.04 -8.91 31.44
N LYS A 272 -28.22 -8.85 30.80
CA LYS A 272 -28.37 -9.25 29.39
C LYS A 272 -27.62 -8.29 28.46
N LEU A 273 -27.67 -6.99 28.76
CA LEU A 273 -26.92 -5.96 28.01
C LEU A 273 -25.41 -6.11 28.20
N ASP A 274 -24.96 -6.36 29.43
CA ASP A 274 -23.55 -6.65 29.71
C ASP A 274 -23.09 -7.89 28.91
N ARG A 275 -23.91 -8.92 28.88
CA ARG A 275 -23.62 -10.14 28.14
C ARG A 275 -23.55 -9.94 26.63
N ALA A 276 -24.48 -9.18 26.05
CA ALA A 276 -24.46 -8.81 24.64
C ALA A 276 -23.19 -8.02 24.28
N MET A 277 -22.80 -7.06 25.13
CA MET A 277 -21.56 -6.30 24.97
C MET A 277 -20.32 -7.21 25.02
N GLU A 278 -20.29 -8.21 25.89
CA GLU A 278 -19.19 -9.17 25.97
C GLU A 278 -19.04 -10.02 24.70
N VAL A 279 -20.13 -10.56 24.16
CA VAL A 279 -20.09 -11.47 23.00
C VAL A 279 -19.82 -10.75 21.68
N LEU A 280 -20.27 -9.49 21.54
CA LEU A 280 -20.07 -8.72 20.30
C LEU A 280 -18.72 -8.01 20.23
N MET A 281 -18.10 -7.66 21.35
CA MET A 281 -16.91 -6.80 21.33
C MET A 281 -15.56 -7.52 21.25
N LEU A 282 -15.52 -8.86 21.16
CA LEU A 282 -14.36 -9.70 20.80
C LEU A 282 -12.97 -9.15 21.20
N ASN A 283 -12.82 -8.60 22.42
CA ASN A 283 -11.61 -7.88 22.81
C ASN A 283 -10.49 -8.83 23.27
N GLY A 284 -10.19 -9.92 22.55
CA GLY A 284 -9.07 -10.87 22.82
C GLY A 284 -9.02 -11.52 24.22
N SER A 285 -9.93 -11.14 25.11
CA SER A 285 -10.06 -11.46 26.53
C SER A 285 -11.54 -11.64 26.89
N GLY A 286 -12.41 -11.74 25.87
CA GLY A 286 -13.78 -12.18 26.05
C GLY A 286 -13.80 -13.59 26.64
N PRO A 287 -14.89 -13.99 27.30
CA PRO A 287 -15.02 -15.32 27.84
C PRO A 287 -14.75 -16.36 26.75
N ALA A 288 -14.13 -17.49 27.12
CA ALA A 288 -13.66 -18.54 26.21
C ALA A 288 -14.73 -19.07 25.23
N GLY A 289 -16.02 -18.76 25.45
CA GLY A 289 -17.13 -19.10 24.57
C GLY A 289 -17.45 -18.11 23.45
N ALA A 290 -17.06 -16.83 23.52
CA ALA A 290 -17.49 -15.83 22.52
C ALA A 290 -16.96 -16.16 21.11
N ALA A 291 -15.68 -16.54 20.99
CA ALA A 291 -15.12 -16.99 19.72
C ALA A 291 -15.82 -18.28 19.22
N ALA A 292 -16.18 -19.20 20.12
CA ALA A 292 -16.88 -20.43 19.75
C ALA A 292 -18.29 -20.16 19.20
N LEU A 293 -19.01 -19.18 19.75
CA LEU A 293 -20.31 -18.73 19.25
C LEU A 293 -20.20 -18.20 17.82
N TRP A 294 -19.28 -17.26 17.59
CA TRP A 294 -19.02 -16.72 16.26
C TRP A 294 -18.64 -17.81 15.26
N ASN A 295 -17.71 -18.70 15.64
CA ASN A 295 -17.32 -19.83 14.80
C ASN A 295 -18.50 -20.78 14.50
N GLY A 296 -19.40 -21.00 15.46
CA GLY A 296 -20.62 -21.76 15.26
C GLY A 296 -21.53 -21.12 14.20
N GLN A 297 -21.71 -19.80 14.25
CA GLN A 297 -22.49 -19.07 13.25
C GLN A 297 -21.83 -19.06 11.86
N LEU A 298 -20.50 -19.00 11.79
CA LEU A 298 -19.77 -19.19 10.53
C LEU A 298 -20.01 -20.57 9.93
N VAL A 299 -20.03 -21.64 10.75
CA VAL A 299 -20.35 -23.00 10.30
C VAL A 299 -21.78 -23.10 9.78
N VAL A 300 -22.75 -22.50 10.48
CA VAL A 300 -24.16 -22.50 10.04
C VAL A 300 -24.32 -21.77 8.71
N LYS A 301 -23.71 -20.59 8.55
CA LYS A 301 -23.87 -19.76 7.35
C LYS A 301 -23.05 -20.24 6.15
N TYR A 302 -21.79 -20.65 6.36
CA TYR A 302 -20.84 -20.96 5.30
C TYR A 302 -20.48 -22.45 5.19
N GLY A 303 -21.11 -23.32 5.99
CA GLY A 303 -20.86 -24.76 6.02
C GLY A 303 -19.56 -25.18 6.73
N SER A 304 -18.62 -24.25 6.96
CA SER A 304 -17.42 -24.49 7.75
C SER A 304 -16.84 -23.19 8.32
N GLN A 305 -16.09 -23.31 9.43
CA GLN A 305 -15.35 -22.19 10.00
C GLN A 305 -14.30 -21.64 9.03
N GLN A 306 -13.61 -22.52 8.31
CA GLN A 306 -12.57 -22.14 7.36
C GLN A 306 -13.14 -21.29 6.22
N ALA A 307 -14.28 -21.67 5.64
CA ALA A 307 -14.92 -20.91 4.56
C ALA A 307 -15.32 -19.49 5.01
N GLY A 308 -15.81 -19.33 6.24
CA GLY A 308 -16.11 -18.01 6.81
C GLY A 308 -14.86 -17.16 7.00
N HIS A 309 -13.77 -17.75 7.51
CA HIS A 309 -12.48 -17.05 7.67
C HIS A 309 -11.84 -16.69 6.33
N ASP A 310 -11.92 -17.57 5.34
CA ASP A 310 -11.41 -17.31 3.99
C ASP A 310 -12.16 -16.12 3.37
N LEU A 311 -13.49 -16.09 3.48
CA LEU A 311 -14.28 -14.94 3.02
C LEU A 311 -13.87 -13.66 3.75
N ALA A 312 -13.76 -13.68 5.08
CA ALA A 312 -13.35 -12.52 5.87
C ALA A 312 -11.97 -12.01 5.44
N GLY A 313 -11.02 -12.91 5.18
CA GLY A 313 -9.70 -12.55 4.67
C GLY A 313 -9.75 -11.94 3.27
N VAL A 314 -10.62 -12.43 2.37
CA VAL A 314 -10.83 -11.82 1.04
C VAL A 314 -11.39 -10.41 1.17
N LEU A 315 -12.41 -10.21 2.00
CA LEU A 315 -13.01 -8.89 2.23
C LEU A 315 -12.00 -7.91 2.85
N THR A 316 -11.19 -8.41 3.80
CA THR A 316 -10.06 -7.66 4.36
C THR A 316 -9.11 -7.19 3.27
N ALA A 317 -8.66 -8.11 2.41
CA ALA A 317 -7.70 -7.81 1.36
C ALA A 317 -8.28 -6.85 0.31
N ARG A 318 -9.58 -6.92 0.02
CA ARG A 318 -10.26 -5.95 -0.86
C ARG A 318 -10.30 -4.54 -0.27
N PHE A 319 -10.42 -4.44 1.05
CA PHE A 319 -10.55 -3.15 1.73
C PHE A 319 -9.18 -2.52 2.04
N PHE A 320 -8.23 -3.33 2.50
CA PHE A 320 -6.95 -2.87 3.02
C PHE A 320 -5.73 -3.30 2.20
N GLY A 321 -5.95 -4.05 1.12
CA GLY A 321 -4.89 -4.66 0.32
C GLY A 321 -4.37 -5.94 0.95
N PRO A 322 -3.55 -6.70 0.20
CA PRO A 322 -2.91 -7.93 0.68
C PRO A 322 -2.15 -7.75 2.01
N ASN A 323 -1.70 -6.53 2.30
CA ASN A 323 -0.77 -6.26 3.40
C ASN A 323 -1.42 -5.60 4.61
N GLY A 324 -2.69 -5.18 4.49
CA GLY A 324 -3.46 -4.57 5.56
C GLY A 324 -2.97 -3.16 5.97
N LEU A 325 -3.87 -2.18 6.11
CA LEU A 325 -3.58 -0.87 6.71
C LEU A 325 -3.10 -0.99 8.18
N LEU A 326 -3.47 -2.10 8.82
CA LEU A 326 -3.21 -2.44 10.21
C LEU A 326 -2.27 -3.65 10.35
N GLY A 327 -1.82 -4.23 9.22
CA GLY A 327 -0.85 -5.31 9.13
C GLY A 327 0.58 -4.80 9.26
N THR A 328 1.54 -5.71 9.37
CA THR A 328 2.89 -5.45 9.90
C THR A 328 3.79 -4.60 9.02
N GLY A 329 4.75 -3.91 9.67
CA GLY A 329 5.70 -2.96 9.10
C GLY A 329 6.73 -3.56 8.14
N GLU A 330 6.27 -4.17 7.05
CA GLU A 330 7.14 -4.41 5.91
C GLU A 330 7.66 -3.07 5.42
N SER A 331 8.98 -3.00 5.37
CA SER A 331 9.68 -1.76 5.13
C SER A 331 10.50 -1.96 3.84
N PHE A 332 10.44 -0.97 2.96
CA PHE A 332 11.05 -1.01 1.63
C PHE A 332 12.22 -0.02 1.58
N ALA A 333 13.36 -0.48 1.07
CA ALA A 333 14.50 0.34 0.72
C ALA A 333 14.88 0.11 -0.75
N TYR A 334 14.69 1.12 -1.58
CA TYR A 334 14.99 1.05 -3.00
C TYR A 334 16.06 2.07 -3.37
N ARG A 335 17.22 1.59 -3.82
CA ARG A 335 18.31 2.43 -4.30
C ARG A 335 18.30 2.41 -5.82
N HIS A 336 18.23 3.58 -6.44
CA HIS A 336 18.16 3.71 -7.88
C HIS A 336 19.31 4.57 -8.38
N ARG A 337 20.04 4.07 -9.38
CA ARG A 337 21.05 4.80 -10.14
C ARG A 337 20.54 5.05 -11.54
N THR A 338 20.66 6.28 -11.99
CA THR A 338 20.22 6.73 -13.32
C THR A 338 21.33 7.54 -13.99
N PRO A 339 21.48 7.49 -15.32
CA PRO A 339 22.59 8.16 -15.99
C PRO A 339 22.51 9.69 -15.86
N GLY A 340 23.68 10.30 -15.67
CA GLY A 340 23.88 11.74 -15.69
C GLY A 340 23.18 12.51 -14.56
N LEU A 341 22.77 13.73 -14.88
CA LEU A 341 22.32 14.74 -13.94
C LEU A 341 20.86 14.54 -13.52
N LEU A 342 20.61 14.43 -12.22
CA LEU A 342 19.26 14.33 -11.67
C LEU A 342 18.49 15.64 -11.80
N LEU A 343 17.30 15.57 -12.40
CA LEU A 343 16.39 16.69 -12.55
C LEU A 343 15.34 16.70 -11.44
N GLU A 344 14.63 15.57 -11.26
CA GLU A 344 13.46 15.46 -10.38
C GLU A 344 13.41 14.09 -9.71
N THR A 345 12.94 14.03 -8.46
CA THR A 345 12.65 12.77 -7.77
C THR A 345 11.75 13.00 -6.57
N ASN A 346 10.99 11.97 -6.18
CA ASN A 346 10.28 11.93 -4.89
C ASN A 346 11.04 11.12 -3.79
N GLY A 347 12.28 10.71 -4.06
CA GLY A 347 13.18 10.04 -3.12
C GLY A 347 14.21 10.96 -2.47
N SER A 348 15.04 10.39 -1.60
CA SER A 348 16.20 11.09 -1.02
C SER A 348 17.37 11.03 -1.98
N ILE A 349 17.96 12.17 -2.31
CA ILE A 349 19.10 12.25 -3.23
C ILE A 349 20.37 11.86 -2.46
N LEU A 350 21.06 10.80 -2.89
CA LEU A 350 22.38 10.39 -2.38
C LEU A 350 23.50 11.01 -3.20
N SER A 351 23.32 11.06 -4.52
CA SER A 351 24.18 11.79 -5.47
C SER A 351 23.29 12.43 -6.55
N ALA A 352 23.58 13.68 -6.91
CA ALA A 352 22.86 14.35 -8.00
C ALA A 352 23.38 13.95 -9.38
N GLY A 353 24.47 13.18 -9.46
CA GLY A 353 25.22 12.96 -10.69
C GLY A 353 25.84 14.25 -11.22
N ASP A 354 26.36 14.21 -12.43
CA ASP A 354 26.90 15.39 -13.10
C ASP A 354 26.55 15.45 -14.59
N ALA A 355 26.92 16.56 -15.21
CA ALA A 355 26.72 16.81 -16.64
C ALA A 355 27.66 15.97 -17.53
N ASP A 356 28.75 15.43 -16.97
CA ASP A 356 29.79 14.69 -17.68
C ASP A 356 29.49 13.19 -17.74
N GLY A 357 28.38 12.75 -17.14
CA GLY A 357 27.85 11.40 -17.25
C GLY A 357 28.02 10.55 -15.98
N GLU A 358 28.46 11.14 -14.86
CA GLU A 358 28.38 10.46 -13.56
C GLU A 358 26.91 10.23 -13.20
N SER A 359 26.58 8.97 -12.87
CA SER A 359 25.22 8.57 -12.54
C SER A 359 24.73 9.27 -11.26
N ALA A 360 23.49 9.76 -11.30
CA ALA A 360 22.76 10.15 -10.12
C ALA A 360 22.31 8.94 -9.31
N GLU A 361 22.12 9.14 -8.00
CA GLU A 361 21.69 8.10 -7.09
C GLU A 361 20.61 8.59 -6.13
N VAL A 362 19.52 7.84 -6.05
CA VAL A 362 18.34 8.14 -5.26
C VAL A 362 18.01 6.96 -4.34
N LEU A 363 17.56 7.26 -3.13
CA LEU A 363 17.07 6.29 -2.15
C LEU A 363 15.60 6.56 -1.82
N PHE A 364 14.76 5.56 -2.06
CA PHE A 364 13.37 5.56 -1.64
C PHE A 364 13.22 4.67 -0.41
N ARG A 365 12.55 5.21 0.61
CA ARG A 365 12.21 4.50 1.84
C ARG A 365 10.75 4.71 2.14
N PHE A 366 10.04 3.63 2.41
CA PHE A 366 8.64 3.68 2.79
C PHE A 366 8.23 2.38 3.47
N GLU A 367 7.12 2.41 4.17
CA GLU A 367 6.46 1.22 4.71
C GLU A 367 5.34 0.79 3.77
N ILE A 368 4.96 -0.48 3.82
CA ILE A 368 3.91 -1.01 2.95
C ILE A 368 2.59 -0.23 3.04
N ARG A 369 2.27 0.30 4.22
CA ARG A 369 1.09 1.14 4.46
C ARG A 369 1.08 2.43 3.64
N ASP A 370 2.25 2.93 3.25
CA ASP A 370 2.39 4.15 2.45
C ASP A 370 1.99 3.93 0.98
N ALA A 371 1.84 2.67 0.56
CA ALA A 371 1.28 2.31 -0.74
C ALA A 371 -0.25 2.23 -0.71
N TRP A 372 -0.90 2.15 0.45
CA TRP A 372 -2.35 2.09 0.50
C TRP A 372 -2.98 3.48 0.30
N PRO A 373 -4.08 3.61 -0.47
CA PRO A 373 -4.73 2.64 -1.36
C PRO A 373 -4.31 2.79 -2.83
N PHE A 374 -3.49 3.80 -3.15
CA PHE A 374 -3.23 4.26 -4.51
C PHE A 374 -1.93 3.74 -5.12
N GLY A 375 -1.20 2.93 -4.38
CA GLY A 375 0.17 2.55 -4.67
C GLY A 375 1.18 3.57 -4.15
N ARG A 376 2.46 3.20 -4.21
CA ARG A 376 3.59 4.08 -3.88
C ARG A 376 4.49 4.24 -5.11
N PRO A 377 4.37 5.34 -5.86
CA PRO A 377 5.27 5.62 -6.96
C PRO A 377 6.65 6.03 -6.44
N MET A 378 7.70 5.53 -7.09
CA MET A 378 9.08 5.92 -6.90
C MET A 378 9.57 6.46 -8.23
N THR A 379 9.77 7.77 -8.30
CA THR A 379 10.09 8.44 -9.56
C THR A 379 11.47 9.07 -9.51
N ALA A 380 12.20 8.95 -10.62
CA ALA A 380 13.45 9.64 -10.86
C ALA A 380 13.53 10.07 -12.32
N ARG A 381 13.91 11.32 -12.56
CA ARG A 381 14.15 11.87 -13.89
C ARG A 381 15.56 12.42 -13.94
N SER A 382 16.35 11.98 -14.91
CA SER A 382 17.71 12.47 -15.14
C SER A 382 18.00 12.73 -16.61
N VAL A 383 19.12 13.40 -16.88
CA VAL A 383 19.58 13.69 -18.23
C VAL A 383 21.08 13.47 -18.38
N VAL A 384 21.48 12.97 -19.54
CA VAL A 384 22.87 13.03 -20.01
C VAL A 384 22.96 14.15 -21.03
N LEU A 385 23.80 15.16 -20.78
CA LEU A 385 23.99 16.27 -21.70
C LEU A 385 24.99 15.86 -22.80
N HIS A 386 24.77 16.34 -24.02
CA HIS A 386 25.65 16.05 -25.17
C HIS A 386 26.40 17.30 -25.64
N PRO A 387 27.32 17.88 -24.83
CA PRO A 387 27.97 19.16 -25.16
C PRO A 387 28.83 19.07 -26.44
N GLY A 388 29.35 17.89 -26.78
CA GLY A 388 30.04 17.66 -28.06
C GLY A 388 29.12 17.87 -29.26
N ARG A 389 27.94 17.20 -29.24
CA ARG A 389 26.93 17.29 -30.31
C ARG A 389 26.34 18.70 -30.41
N GLN A 390 26.11 19.36 -29.27
CA GLN A 390 25.66 20.75 -29.25
C GLN A 390 26.66 21.70 -29.91
N ARG A 391 27.96 21.58 -29.62
CA ARG A 391 29.00 22.40 -30.27
C ARG A 391 29.10 22.12 -31.76
N GLU A 392 28.92 20.87 -32.17
CA GLU A 392 28.89 20.49 -33.60
C GLU A 392 27.73 21.17 -34.34
N TRP A 393 26.53 21.14 -33.79
CA TRP A 393 25.34 21.72 -34.42
C TRP A 393 25.24 23.24 -34.27
N PHE A 394 25.61 23.77 -33.12
CA PHE A 394 25.34 25.17 -32.76
C PHE A 394 26.59 26.05 -32.64
N GLY A 395 27.77 25.47 -32.56
CA GLY A 395 29.02 26.19 -32.25
C GLY A 395 29.15 26.57 -30.77
N GLU A 396 28.17 26.25 -29.93
CA GLU A 396 28.12 26.55 -28.50
C GLU A 396 27.30 25.48 -27.75
N VAL A 397 27.37 25.50 -26.41
CA VAL A 397 26.55 24.63 -25.55
C VAL A 397 25.35 25.45 -25.09
N LEU A 398 24.16 25.09 -25.59
CA LEU A 398 22.89 25.77 -25.28
C LEU A 398 22.20 25.17 -24.04
N VAL A 399 22.38 23.87 -23.82
CA VAL A 399 21.91 23.14 -22.62
C VAL A 399 23.12 22.59 -21.89
N GLY A 400 23.66 23.37 -20.95
CA GLY A 400 24.89 23.05 -20.23
C GLY A 400 24.73 22.71 -18.76
N ASP A 401 23.54 22.91 -18.20
CA ASP A 401 23.27 22.69 -16.77
C ASP A 401 21.84 22.22 -16.52
N ARG A 402 21.53 21.96 -15.24
CA ARG A 402 20.22 21.49 -14.78
C ARG A 402 19.08 22.44 -15.16
N VAL A 403 19.30 23.75 -15.04
CA VAL A 403 18.25 24.75 -15.25
C VAL A 403 17.91 24.83 -16.73
N ALA A 404 18.92 24.87 -17.59
CA ALA A 404 18.74 24.85 -19.03
C ALA A 404 18.07 23.53 -19.49
N ALA A 405 18.42 22.40 -18.88
CA ALA A 405 17.81 21.11 -19.21
C ALA A 405 16.32 21.06 -18.85
N LEU A 406 15.95 21.57 -17.67
CA LEU A 406 14.55 21.68 -17.27
C LEU A 406 13.75 22.60 -18.21
N GLN A 407 14.29 23.78 -18.54
CA GLN A 407 13.64 24.71 -19.48
C GLN A 407 13.46 24.10 -20.87
N PHE A 408 14.46 23.36 -21.35
CA PHE A 408 14.37 22.63 -22.61
C PHE A 408 13.26 21.57 -22.57
N LEU A 409 13.25 20.72 -21.54
CA LEU A 409 12.25 19.65 -21.40
C LEU A 409 10.83 20.19 -21.17
N GLU A 410 10.67 21.30 -20.46
CA GLU A 410 9.39 21.99 -20.30
C GLU A 410 8.83 22.45 -21.65
N ARG A 411 9.67 22.90 -22.60
CA ARG A 411 9.22 23.21 -23.96
C ARG A 411 8.85 21.94 -24.74
N MET A 412 9.62 20.87 -24.56
CA MET A 412 9.38 19.59 -25.24
C MET A 412 8.15 18.83 -24.74
N GLN A 413 7.50 19.27 -23.65
CA GLN A 413 6.24 18.69 -23.19
C GLN A 413 5.08 18.95 -24.18
N TYR A 414 5.19 19.97 -25.03
CA TYR A 414 4.20 20.27 -26.05
C TYR A 414 4.46 19.43 -27.31
N GLU A 415 3.51 18.57 -27.66
CA GLU A 415 3.65 17.60 -28.75
C GLU A 415 4.09 18.25 -30.08
N HIS A 416 3.46 19.36 -30.48
CA HIS A 416 3.83 20.07 -31.71
C HIS A 416 5.28 20.59 -31.69
N VAL A 417 5.75 21.15 -30.56
CA VAL A 417 7.14 21.63 -30.40
C VAL A 417 8.12 20.45 -30.49
N ARG A 418 7.81 19.34 -29.82
CA ARG A 418 8.62 18.13 -29.86
C ARG A 418 8.71 17.55 -31.27
N THR A 419 7.59 17.49 -32.00
CA THR A 419 7.57 17.01 -33.39
C THR A 419 8.37 17.92 -34.32
N GLU A 420 8.24 19.24 -34.19
CA GLU A 420 9.05 20.21 -34.94
C GLU A 420 10.54 20.05 -34.63
N TRP A 421 10.90 19.88 -33.35
CA TRP A 421 12.28 19.66 -32.91
C TRP A 421 12.89 18.40 -33.50
N LEU A 422 12.20 17.26 -33.37
CA LEU A 422 12.68 15.98 -33.91
C LEU A 422 12.81 16.02 -35.44
N THR A 423 11.86 16.68 -36.11
CA THR A 423 11.93 16.87 -37.58
C THR A 423 13.15 17.72 -37.97
N ALA A 424 13.40 18.83 -37.26
CA ALA A 424 14.56 19.68 -37.51
C ALA A 424 15.88 18.94 -37.22
N MET A 425 15.91 18.12 -36.18
CA MET A 425 17.06 17.27 -35.82
C MET A 425 17.35 16.23 -36.89
N GLU A 426 16.33 15.51 -37.38
CA GLU A 426 16.46 14.54 -38.48
C GLU A 426 16.94 15.20 -39.78
N ALA A 427 16.51 16.43 -40.03
CA ALA A 427 16.95 17.24 -41.18
C ALA A 427 18.35 17.86 -41.01
N GLY A 428 18.92 17.85 -39.80
CA GLY A 428 20.15 18.57 -39.46
C GLY A 428 20.01 20.10 -39.52
N ASP A 429 18.80 20.64 -39.38
CA ASP A 429 18.51 22.08 -39.44
C ASP A 429 18.79 22.76 -38.09
N ALA A 430 20.05 23.12 -37.88
CA ALA A 430 20.50 23.77 -36.66
C ALA A 430 19.86 25.14 -36.41
N GLU A 431 19.43 25.86 -37.44
CA GLU A 431 18.76 27.16 -37.29
C GLU A 431 17.32 26.98 -36.78
N ALA A 432 16.58 26.03 -37.35
CA ALA A 432 15.26 25.65 -36.86
C ALA A 432 15.32 25.15 -35.41
N MET A 433 16.28 24.29 -35.08
CA MET A 433 16.51 23.84 -33.70
C MET A 433 16.75 25.03 -32.75
N ARG A 434 17.67 25.95 -33.08
CA ARG A 434 17.91 27.15 -32.25
C ARG A 434 16.66 28.02 -32.09
N LYS A 435 15.85 28.14 -33.13
CA LYS A 435 14.61 28.92 -33.09
C LYS A 435 13.59 28.32 -32.13
N ILE A 436 13.50 26.99 -32.07
CA ILE A 436 12.62 26.28 -31.14
C ILE A 436 13.08 26.44 -29.67
N MET A 437 14.40 26.52 -29.45
CA MET A 437 14.97 26.69 -28.10
C MET A 437 14.87 28.11 -27.54
N LYS A 438 14.75 29.14 -28.39
CA LYS A 438 14.58 30.55 -27.99
C LYS A 438 13.12 30.84 -27.68
#